data_AF-A0AB34J1Y2-F1
#
_entry.id   AF-A0AB34J1Y2-F1
#
_cell.length_a   1.000
_cell.length_b   1.000
_cell.length_c   1.000
_cell.angle_alpha   90.00
_cell.angle_beta   90.00
_cell.angle_gamma   90.00
#
_symmetry.space_group_name_H-M   'P 1'
#
loop_
_entity.id
_entity.type
_entity.pdbx_description
1 polymer ?
#
loop_
_entity_poly.entity_id
_entity_poly.type
_entity_poly.pdbx_seq_one_letter_code
_entity_poly.pdbx_strand_id
1 'polypeptide(L)'
;MKLPDGVDGFFYTSPDEYDAATAAALRELGWSVVVSAMLPSTKHTSAARLTAKRHKWLCPWEVQRYDFVATHDANVRLDYSKLRCFLEQHMAVPKVDLVLKDWFKAWMPAAGLYRSVYSEIDDMLFNRPEFVASSREKVVEWRDFLLRSKYEDKGYFETDVILFRPASSALSRVGRRIFERCHEVPRDQFILPWAITKEEMTSSEFAVFSEDDLERLLGYTKLLQLRLKRN
;
A
#
# COMPACT_ATOMS: atom_id res chain seq x y z
N MET A 1 17.41 16.36 -2.46
CA MET A 1 16.78 17.30 -1.50
C MET A 1 16.84 16.60 -0.14
N LYS A 2 17.43 17.24 0.88
CA LYS A 2 17.44 16.68 2.24
C LYS A 2 16.01 16.68 2.80
N LEU A 3 15.70 15.71 3.67
CA LEU A 3 14.40 15.67 4.34
C LEU A 3 14.21 16.90 5.26
N PRO A 4 12.98 17.43 5.40
CA PRO A 4 12.69 18.52 6.33
C PRO A 4 12.84 18.11 7.80
N ASP A 5 12.94 19.10 8.69
CA ASP A 5 13.03 18.87 10.15
C ASP A 5 11.81 18.10 10.70
N GLY A 6 12.08 17.06 11.49
CA GLY A 6 11.05 16.18 12.06
C GLY A 6 10.49 15.14 11.08
N VAL A 7 11.12 14.95 9.92
CA VAL A 7 10.84 13.85 9.00
C VAL A 7 12.08 12.98 8.86
N ASP A 8 12.00 11.75 9.33
CA ASP A 8 13.03 10.74 9.12
C ASP A 8 12.65 9.83 7.94
N GLY A 9 13.63 9.48 7.11
CA GLY A 9 13.43 8.57 5.98
C GLY A 9 13.87 7.15 6.30
N PHE A 10 13.18 6.16 5.76
CA PHE A 10 13.68 4.79 5.72
C PHE A 10 13.44 4.15 4.34
N PHE A 11 14.38 3.30 3.93
CA PHE A 11 14.29 2.55 2.68
C PHE A 11 14.70 1.10 2.95
N TYR A 12 13.80 0.16 2.64
CA TYR A 12 14.09 -1.27 2.74
C TYR A 12 14.60 -1.79 1.41
N THR A 13 15.65 -2.58 1.46
CA THR A 13 16.21 -3.24 0.28
C THR A 13 16.72 -4.63 0.58
N SER A 14 17.01 -5.38 -0.48
CA SER A 14 17.72 -6.65 -0.41
C SER A 14 19.21 -6.44 -0.80
N PRO A 15 20.13 -7.29 -0.33
CA PRO A 15 21.57 -7.15 -0.63
C PRO A 15 21.90 -7.09 -2.13
N ASP A 16 21.05 -7.69 -2.96
CA ASP A 16 21.33 -7.90 -4.39
C ASP A 16 20.64 -6.85 -5.30
N GLU A 17 19.74 -6.03 -4.74
CA GLU A 17 18.95 -5.04 -5.51
C GLU A 17 19.52 -3.62 -5.46
N TYR A 18 20.50 -3.36 -4.59
CA TYR A 18 20.96 -1.99 -4.32
C TYR A 18 22.47 -1.91 -4.18
N ASP A 19 23.09 -1.04 -4.97
CA ASP A 19 24.53 -0.79 -4.84
C ASP A 19 24.85 0.11 -3.64
N ALA A 20 26.09 0.01 -3.16
CA ALA A 20 26.56 0.77 -1.99
C ALA A 20 26.57 2.28 -2.24
N ALA A 21 26.75 2.71 -3.50
CA ALA A 21 26.81 4.12 -3.88
C ALA A 21 25.44 4.80 -3.73
N THR A 22 24.38 4.14 -4.17
CA THR A 22 23.01 4.64 -4.05
C THR A 22 22.59 4.66 -2.58
N ALA A 23 22.99 3.65 -1.79
CA ALA A 23 22.73 3.65 -0.35
C ALA A 23 23.45 4.81 0.36
N ALA A 24 24.69 5.13 -0.04
CA ALA A 24 25.41 6.29 0.47
C ALA A 24 24.70 7.61 0.11
N ALA A 25 24.30 7.77 -1.15
CA ALA A 25 23.57 8.95 -1.62
C ALA A 25 22.24 9.15 -0.87
N LEU A 26 21.48 8.07 -0.62
CA LEU A 26 20.26 8.14 0.18
C LEU A 26 20.54 8.57 1.63
N ARG A 27 21.60 8.04 2.25
CA ARG A 27 21.99 8.43 3.62
C ARG A 27 22.36 9.91 3.70
N GLU A 28 23.04 10.46 2.69
CA GLU A 28 23.34 11.90 2.61
C GLU A 28 22.08 12.78 2.54
N LEU A 29 20.99 12.24 2.02
CA LEU A 29 19.68 12.89 1.96
C LEU A 29 18.83 12.71 3.23
N GLY A 30 19.34 11.97 4.24
CA GLY A 30 18.67 11.75 5.52
C GLY A 30 17.92 10.41 5.64
N TRP A 31 18.14 9.47 4.71
CA TRP A 31 17.46 8.18 4.73
C TRP A 31 18.25 7.12 5.51
N SER A 32 17.55 6.37 6.34
CA SER A 32 18.02 5.10 6.90
C SER A 32 17.80 3.97 5.91
N VAL A 33 18.88 3.39 5.39
CA VAL A 33 18.79 2.23 4.49
C VAL A 33 18.92 0.94 5.28
N VAL A 34 17.85 0.15 5.31
CA VAL A 34 17.79 -1.15 6.01
C VAL A 34 17.88 -2.26 4.98
N VAL A 35 18.96 -3.04 5.09
CA VAL A 35 19.16 -4.24 4.26
C VAL A 35 18.52 -5.42 4.98
N SER A 36 17.54 -6.04 4.33
CA SER A 36 16.76 -7.14 4.89
C SER A 36 17.04 -8.44 4.13
N ALA A 37 17.03 -9.56 4.85
CA ALA A 37 17.07 -10.88 4.23
C ALA A 37 15.76 -11.14 3.48
N MET A 38 15.89 -11.70 2.27
CA MET A 38 14.75 -12.09 1.46
C MET A 38 14.01 -13.26 2.10
N LEU A 39 12.69 -13.17 2.16
CA LEU A 39 11.84 -14.31 2.50
C LEU A 39 11.95 -15.39 1.42
N PRO A 40 11.79 -16.68 1.77
CA PRO A 40 11.70 -17.73 0.77
C PRO A 40 10.46 -17.53 -0.10
N SER A 41 10.58 -17.83 -1.39
CA SER A 41 9.43 -17.87 -2.32
C SER A 41 8.44 -18.96 -1.91
N THR A 42 7.17 -18.77 -2.25
CA THR A 42 6.19 -19.85 -2.30
C THR A 42 6.02 -20.33 -3.75
N LYS A 43 5.22 -21.37 -3.96
CA LYS A 43 4.80 -21.78 -5.32
C LYS A 43 3.99 -20.70 -6.06
N HIS A 44 3.48 -19.68 -5.39
CA HIS A 44 2.58 -18.67 -5.96
C HIS A 44 3.16 -17.25 -5.95
N THR A 45 4.02 -16.94 -4.98
CA THR A 45 4.55 -15.59 -4.74
C THR A 45 6.06 -15.64 -4.58
N SER A 46 6.77 -14.81 -5.36
CA SER A 46 8.22 -14.66 -5.28
C SER A 46 8.68 -14.08 -3.94
N ALA A 47 9.90 -14.44 -3.53
CA ALA A 47 10.65 -13.85 -2.41
C ALA A 47 10.58 -12.31 -2.34
N ALA A 48 10.85 -11.62 -3.46
CA ALA A 48 10.85 -10.15 -3.52
C ALA A 48 9.49 -9.56 -3.16
N ARG A 49 8.43 -10.10 -3.75
CA ARG A 49 7.05 -9.68 -3.48
C ARG A 49 6.66 -9.93 -2.03
N LEU A 50 6.93 -11.11 -1.47
CA LEU A 50 6.63 -11.39 -0.06
C LEU A 50 7.37 -10.46 0.88
N THR A 51 8.66 -10.25 0.63
CA THR A 51 9.50 -9.36 1.43
C THR A 51 8.95 -7.92 1.41
N ALA A 52 8.60 -7.41 0.23
CA ALA A 52 7.95 -6.11 0.10
C ALA A 52 6.60 -6.04 0.85
N LYS A 53 5.77 -7.09 0.79
CA LYS A 53 4.50 -7.14 1.53
C LYS A 53 4.70 -7.22 3.04
N ARG A 54 5.75 -7.92 3.50
CA ARG A 54 6.14 -7.95 4.93
C ARG A 54 6.48 -6.55 5.42
N HIS A 55 7.33 -5.81 4.70
CA HIS A 55 7.71 -4.46 5.10
C HIS A 55 6.51 -3.51 5.12
N LYS A 56 5.63 -3.60 4.12
CA LYS A 56 4.42 -2.77 4.03
C LYS A 56 3.41 -3.07 5.15
N TRP A 57 3.10 -4.35 5.38
CA TRP A 57 1.93 -4.73 6.19
C TRP A 57 2.23 -5.19 7.60
N LEU A 58 3.40 -5.80 7.85
CA LEU A 58 3.78 -6.24 9.19
C LEU A 58 4.54 -5.18 9.98
N CYS A 59 4.90 -4.05 9.36
CA CYS A 59 5.58 -2.91 9.98
C CYS A 59 6.75 -3.37 10.87
N PRO A 60 7.94 -3.65 10.31
CA PRO A 60 9.08 -4.10 11.10
C PRO A 60 9.46 -3.10 12.20
N TRP A 61 10.23 -3.54 13.20
CA TRP A 61 10.48 -2.78 14.43
C TRP A 61 11.08 -1.38 14.17
N GLU A 62 11.89 -1.23 13.13
CA GLU A 62 12.47 0.05 12.71
C GLU A 62 11.41 1.07 12.35
N VAL A 63 10.26 0.61 11.85
CA VAL A 63 9.11 1.42 11.46
C VAL A 63 8.17 1.67 12.64
N GLN A 64 8.03 0.71 13.56
CA GLN A 64 7.10 0.82 14.70
C GLN A 64 7.41 1.96 15.67
N ARG A 65 8.64 2.48 15.66
CA ARG A 65 9.05 3.62 16.50
C ARG A 65 8.53 4.99 16.02
N TYR A 66 8.01 5.07 14.79
CA TYR A 66 7.51 6.33 14.23
C TYR A 66 6.04 6.55 14.58
N ASP A 67 5.67 7.81 14.80
CA ASP A 67 4.27 8.18 15.01
C ASP A 67 3.41 7.89 13.79
N PHE A 68 3.96 8.18 12.60
CA PHE A 68 3.31 7.99 11.31
C PHE A 68 4.31 7.55 10.24
N VAL A 69 3.81 6.84 9.24
CA VAL A 69 4.56 6.39 8.08
C VAL A 69 3.85 6.82 6.83
N ALA A 70 4.56 7.54 5.95
CA ALA A 70 4.14 7.75 4.58
C ALA A 70 4.63 6.60 3.71
N THR A 71 3.77 6.04 2.87
CA THR A 71 4.15 5.04 1.87
C THR A 71 3.50 5.37 0.54
N HIS A 72 4.24 5.15 -0.55
CA HIS A 72 3.75 5.34 -1.90
C HIS A 72 4.60 4.55 -2.90
N ASP A 73 4.08 4.35 -4.10
CA ASP A 73 4.82 3.70 -5.17
C ASP A 73 6.00 4.57 -5.67
N ALA A 74 6.96 3.94 -6.36
CA ALA A 74 8.17 4.62 -6.83
C ALA A 74 7.91 5.74 -7.85
N ASN A 75 6.76 5.70 -8.52
CA ASN A 75 6.31 6.73 -9.45
C ASN A 75 5.42 7.79 -8.79
N VAL A 76 5.30 7.82 -7.47
CA VAL A 76 4.55 8.83 -6.74
C VAL A 76 5.52 9.75 -6.00
N ARG A 77 5.16 11.02 -5.88
CA ARG A 77 5.82 11.99 -5.00
C ARG A 77 4.81 12.59 -4.03
N LEU A 78 5.31 12.91 -2.85
CA LEU A 78 4.63 13.71 -1.83
C LEU A 78 5.51 14.92 -1.50
N ASP A 79 4.89 16.04 -1.18
CA ASP A 79 5.55 17.21 -0.62
C ASP A 79 5.62 17.06 0.92
N TYR A 80 6.74 16.54 1.40
CA TYR A 80 6.95 16.31 2.84
C TYR A 80 6.94 17.59 3.68
N SER A 81 7.08 18.78 3.07
CA SER A 81 6.96 20.04 3.81
C SER A 81 5.52 20.29 4.31
N LYS A 82 4.53 19.70 3.65
CA LYS A 82 3.11 19.79 4.03
C LYS A 82 2.69 18.71 5.04
N LEU A 83 3.53 17.70 5.26
CA LEU A 83 3.16 16.50 6.01
C LEU A 83 2.75 16.82 7.46
N ARG A 84 3.47 17.70 8.14
CA ARG A 84 3.17 18.04 9.55
C ARG A 84 1.77 18.62 9.71
N CYS A 85 1.44 19.64 8.91
CA CYS A 85 0.13 20.29 8.95
C CYS A 85 -0.99 19.27 8.65
N PHE A 86 -0.79 18.42 7.65
CA PHE A 86 -1.73 17.37 7.31
C PHE A 86 -1.94 16.38 8.48
N LEU A 87 -0.86 15.89 9.09
CA LEU A 87 -0.94 14.94 10.21
C LEU A 87 -1.67 15.53 11.40
N GLU A 88 -1.38 16.78 11.78
CA GLU A 88 -2.03 17.46 12.91
C GLU A 88 -3.54 17.58 12.69
N GLN A 89 -3.96 18.03 11.50
CA GLN A 89 -5.36 18.30 11.17
C GLN A 89 -6.18 17.02 10.93
N HIS A 90 -5.58 15.99 10.33
CA HIS A 90 -6.32 14.87 9.77
C HIS A 90 -6.04 13.53 10.43
N MET A 91 -4.95 13.40 11.20
CA MET A 91 -4.61 12.13 11.86
C MET A 91 -4.44 12.25 13.38
N ALA A 92 -3.67 13.21 13.88
CA ALA A 92 -3.36 13.34 15.30
C ALA A 92 -4.60 13.73 16.11
N VAL A 93 -5.27 14.84 15.75
CA VAL A 93 -6.47 15.33 16.45
C VAL A 93 -7.67 14.40 16.25
N PRO A 94 -7.99 13.93 15.03
CA PRO A 94 -9.08 12.98 14.82
C PRO A 94 -8.76 11.56 15.33
N LYS A 95 -7.51 11.28 15.71
CA LYS A 95 -6.98 9.98 16.12
C LYS A 95 -7.19 8.88 15.08
N VAL A 96 -6.95 9.20 13.81
CA VAL A 96 -7.01 8.27 12.68
C VAL A 96 -5.69 7.51 12.55
N ASP A 97 -5.78 6.21 12.26
CA ASP A 97 -4.64 5.30 12.15
C ASP A 97 -4.21 5.04 10.71
N LEU A 98 -5.07 5.34 9.72
CA LEU A 98 -4.86 4.99 8.33
C LEU A 98 -5.45 6.04 7.39
N VAL A 99 -4.71 6.43 6.35
CA VAL A 99 -5.19 7.29 5.27
C VAL A 99 -5.25 6.48 3.99
N LEU A 100 -6.46 6.38 3.44
CA LEU A 100 -6.76 5.66 2.21
C LEU A 100 -7.09 6.63 1.09
N LYS A 101 -6.52 6.38 -0.08
CA LYS A 101 -6.88 7.08 -1.31
C LYS A 101 -8.14 6.45 -1.92
N ASP A 102 -9.12 7.30 -2.25
CA ASP A 102 -10.31 6.97 -3.04
C ASP A 102 -11.13 5.74 -2.55
N TRP A 103 -11.10 5.46 -1.25
CA TRP A 103 -11.77 4.30 -0.66
C TRP A 103 -13.30 4.44 -0.59
N PHE A 104 -14.03 3.36 -0.86
CA PHE A 104 -15.49 3.30 -0.85
C PHE A 104 -16.19 4.39 -1.70
N LYS A 105 -15.59 4.84 -2.80
CA LYS A 105 -16.34 5.69 -3.75
C LYS A 105 -17.47 4.86 -4.37
N ALA A 106 -18.68 5.42 -4.36
CA ALA A 106 -19.85 4.80 -4.99
C ALA A 106 -19.55 4.53 -6.47
N TRP A 107 -19.86 3.31 -6.93
CA TRP A 107 -19.71 2.95 -8.33
C TRP A 107 -20.53 3.91 -9.20
N MET A 108 -19.87 4.61 -10.12
CA MET A 108 -20.51 5.45 -11.14
C MET A 108 -20.40 4.77 -12.51
N PRO A 109 -21.38 3.93 -12.90
CA PRO A 109 -21.35 3.18 -14.16
C PRO A 109 -21.15 4.08 -15.38
N ALA A 110 -21.76 5.27 -15.39
CA ALA A 110 -21.73 6.20 -16.52
C ALA A 110 -20.34 6.77 -16.83
N ALA A 111 -19.41 6.73 -15.86
CA ALA A 111 -18.05 7.21 -16.06
C ALA A 111 -17.06 6.07 -16.36
N GLY A 112 -17.42 4.80 -16.11
CA GLY A 112 -16.50 3.66 -16.26
C GLY A 112 -15.25 3.73 -15.34
N LEU A 113 -15.27 4.58 -14.32
CA LEU A 113 -14.07 4.97 -13.55
C LEU A 113 -13.81 4.11 -12.31
N TYR A 114 -14.79 3.36 -11.82
CA TYR A 114 -14.72 2.77 -10.47
C TYR A 114 -14.77 1.24 -10.51
N ARG A 115 -13.72 0.60 -9.99
CA ARG A 115 -13.57 -0.86 -9.88
C ARG A 115 -13.95 -1.37 -8.49
N SER A 116 -14.88 -2.31 -8.45
CA SER A 116 -15.21 -3.08 -7.25
C SER A 116 -14.14 -4.17 -7.00
N VAL A 117 -14.15 -4.83 -5.83
CA VAL A 117 -13.26 -5.97 -5.52
C VAL A 117 -13.41 -7.06 -6.58
N TYR A 118 -14.65 -7.45 -6.89
CA TYR A 118 -14.92 -8.45 -7.92
C TYR A 118 -14.47 -7.98 -9.31
N SER A 119 -14.70 -6.72 -9.66
CA SER A 119 -14.26 -6.16 -10.94
C SER A 119 -12.74 -6.15 -11.09
N GLU A 120 -11.99 -5.83 -10.03
CA GLU A 120 -10.52 -5.86 -10.06
C GLU A 120 -9.99 -7.30 -10.19
N ILE A 121 -10.61 -8.25 -9.48
CA ILE A 121 -10.30 -9.68 -9.61
C ILE A 121 -10.55 -10.16 -11.04
N ASP A 122 -11.75 -9.88 -11.59
CA ASP A 122 -12.13 -10.30 -12.94
C ASP A 122 -11.20 -9.66 -13.98
N ASP A 123 -10.86 -8.38 -13.83
CA ASP A 123 -9.94 -7.70 -14.74
C ASP A 123 -8.53 -8.32 -14.71
N MET A 124 -8.01 -8.71 -13.54
CA MET A 124 -6.74 -9.46 -13.46
C MET A 124 -6.85 -10.87 -14.06
N LEU A 125 -8.00 -11.52 -13.96
CA LEU A 125 -8.22 -12.86 -14.52
C LEU A 125 -8.38 -12.85 -16.04
N PHE A 126 -8.99 -11.82 -16.62
CA PHE A 126 -9.38 -11.82 -18.03
C PHE A 126 -8.60 -10.83 -18.89
N ASN A 127 -8.30 -9.64 -18.38
CA ASN A 127 -7.71 -8.55 -19.18
C ASN A 127 -6.23 -8.32 -18.90
N ARG A 128 -5.76 -8.61 -17.68
CA ARG A 128 -4.36 -8.45 -17.26
C ARG A 128 -3.77 -9.73 -16.60
N PRO A 129 -3.81 -10.89 -17.30
CA PRO A 129 -3.41 -12.18 -16.74
C PRO A 129 -1.94 -12.24 -16.29
N GLU A 130 -1.08 -11.37 -16.82
CA GLU A 130 0.32 -11.26 -16.42
C GLU A 130 0.50 -10.93 -14.93
N PHE A 131 -0.48 -10.26 -14.30
CA PHE A 131 -0.39 -9.93 -12.87
C PHE A 131 -0.65 -11.14 -11.97
N VAL A 132 -1.24 -12.22 -12.48
CA VAL A 132 -1.67 -13.40 -11.70
C VAL A 132 -1.20 -14.72 -12.32
N ALA A 133 -0.25 -14.68 -13.25
CA ALA A 133 0.17 -15.86 -14.02
C ALA A 133 0.62 -17.04 -13.13
N SER A 134 1.36 -16.79 -12.03
CA SER A 134 1.82 -17.81 -11.08
C SER A 134 0.80 -18.21 -10.00
N SER A 135 -0.34 -17.51 -9.95
CA SER A 135 -1.32 -17.63 -8.85
C SER A 135 -2.77 -17.64 -9.34
N ARG A 136 -3.01 -17.89 -10.63
CA ARG A 136 -4.32 -17.75 -11.26
C ARG A 136 -5.38 -18.57 -10.53
N GLU A 137 -5.09 -19.84 -10.27
CA GLU A 137 -5.99 -20.75 -9.55
C GLU A 137 -6.32 -20.21 -8.16
N LYS A 138 -5.34 -19.65 -7.44
CA LYS A 138 -5.56 -19.04 -6.12
C LYS A 138 -6.41 -17.78 -6.18
N VAL A 139 -6.32 -17.01 -7.25
CA VAL A 139 -7.19 -15.85 -7.45
C VAL A 139 -8.64 -16.29 -7.73
N VAL A 140 -8.83 -17.37 -8.49
CA VAL A 140 -10.17 -17.97 -8.69
C VAL A 140 -10.73 -18.52 -7.37
N GLU A 141 -9.93 -19.28 -6.62
CA GLU A 141 -10.32 -19.78 -5.29
C GLU A 141 -10.69 -18.64 -4.33
N TRP A 142 -9.94 -17.53 -4.37
CA TRP A 142 -10.21 -16.34 -3.57
C TRP A 142 -11.54 -15.69 -3.94
N ARG A 143 -11.82 -15.53 -5.24
CA ARG A 143 -13.09 -15.02 -5.75
C ARG A 143 -14.26 -15.86 -5.25
N ASP A 144 -14.15 -17.18 -5.38
CA ASP A 144 -15.19 -18.10 -4.94
C ASP A 144 -15.37 -18.08 -3.41
N PHE A 145 -14.28 -17.91 -2.66
CA PHE A 145 -14.33 -17.71 -1.22
C PHE A 145 -15.13 -16.44 -0.86
N LEU A 146 -14.86 -15.31 -1.51
CA LEU A 146 -15.58 -14.06 -1.26
C LEU A 146 -17.09 -14.22 -1.52
N LEU A 147 -17.46 -14.85 -2.65
CA LEU A 147 -18.85 -15.15 -3.00
C LEU A 147 -19.53 -16.03 -1.94
N ARG A 148 -18.89 -17.12 -1.51
CA ARG A 148 -19.43 -18.02 -0.46
C ARG A 148 -19.54 -17.34 0.89
N SER A 149 -18.61 -16.45 1.23
CA SER A 149 -18.63 -15.68 2.47
C SER A 149 -19.66 -14.56 2.49
N LYS A 150 -20.37 -14.33 1.38
CA LYS A 150 -21.28 -13.19 1.18
C LYS A 150 -20.59 -11.85 1.44
N TYR A 151 -19.35 -11.72 0.98
CA TYR A 151 -18.61 -10.47 1.10
C TYR A 151 -19.34 -9.37 0.31
N GLU A 152 -19.72 -8.31 1.01
CA GLU A 152 -20.32 -7.12 0.41
C GLU A 152 -19.24 -6.23 -0.20
N ASP A 153 -19.28 -6.09 -1.52
CA ASP A 153 -18.37 -5.23 -2.26
C ASP A 153 -18.81 -3.77 -2.13
N LYS A 154 -18.25 -3.06 -1.15
CA LYS A 154 -18.72 -1.73 -0.72
C LYS A 154 -18.17 -0.54 -1.55
N GLY A 155 -17.59 -0.77 -2.73
CA GLY A 155 -17.24 0.29 -3.69
C GLY A 155 -15.79 0.30 -4.17
N TYR A 156 -15.38 1.42 -4.78
CA TYR A 156 -14.04 1.60 -5.37
C TYR A 156 -12.92 1.58 -4.32
N PHE A 157 -11.78 1.03 -4.71
CA PHE A 157 -10.53 1.25 -4.01
C PHE A 157 -9.38 1.31 -5.04
N GLU A 158 -8.56 2.35 -4.96
CA GLU A 158 -7.18 2.28 -5.43
C GLU A 158 -6.34 2.03 -4.17
N THR A 159 -5.58 0.94 -4.12
CA THR A 159 -4.98 0.43 -2.88
C THR A 159 -3.70 1.19 -2.48
N ASP A 160 -3.83 2.50 -2.37
CA ASP A 160 -2.78 3.38 -1.89
C ASP A 160 -3.12 3.76 -0.45
N VAL A 161 -2.56 2.96 0.46
CA VAL A 161 -2.30 3.41 1.83
C VAL A 161 -1.28 4.52 1.70
N ILE A 162 -1.67 5.76 1.99
CA ILE A 162 -0.78 6.91 1.84
C ILE A 162 -0.02 7.15 3.14
N LEU A 163 -0.74 7.11 4.26
CA LEU A 163 -0.21 7.33 5.60
C LEU A 163 -0.80 6.32 6.57
N PHE A 164 -0.03 5.89 7.56
CA PHE A 164 -0.53 5.03 8.61
C PHE A 164 0.24 5.16 9.93
N ARG A 165 -0.38 4.76 11.03
CA ARG A 165 0.27 4.60 12.34
C ARG A 165 0.79 3.18 12.50
N PRO A 166 2.11 2.96 12.49
CA PRO A 166 2.68 1.61 12.46
C PRO A 166 2.43 0.83 13.76
N ALA A 167 2.23 1.52 14.89
CA ALA A 167 1.90 0.91 16.18
C ALA A 167 0.38 0.67 16.38
N SER A 168 -0.47 0.98 15.39
CA SER A 168 -1.91 0.75 15.51
C SER A 168 -2.22 -0.75 15.62
N SER A 169 -2.96 -1.12 16.66
CA SER A 169 -3.41 -2.50 16.86
C SER A 169 -4.37 -2.96 15.76
N ALA A 170 -5.22 -2.06 15.26
CA ALA A 170 -6.16 -2.33 14.18
C ALA A 170 -5.42 -2.63 12.88
N LEU A 171 -4.47 -1.75 12.52
CA LEU A 171 -3.62 -1.95 11.34
C LEU A 171 -2.80 -3.24 11.46
N SER A 172 -2.27 -3.55 12.64
CA SER A 172 -1.50 -4.77 12.87
C SER A 172 -2.30 -6.04 12.60
N ARG A 173 -3.58 -6.08 12.98
CA ARG A 173 -4.46 -7.24 12.71
C ARG A 173 -4.78 -7.34 11.22
N VAL A 174 -5.16 -6.23 10.59
CA VAL A 174 -5.44 -6.14 9.15
C VAL A 174 -4.22 -6.56 8.34
N GLY A 175 -3.05 -5.99 8.65
CA GLY A 175 -1.79 -6.25 7.98
C GLY A 175 -1.35 -7.71 8.08
N ARG A 176 -1.56 -8.36 9.24
CA ARG A 176 -1.30 -9.80 9.39
C ARG A 176 -2.15 -10.63 8.43
N ARG A 177 -3.46 -10.37 8.35
CA ARG A 177 -4.34 -11.09 7.41
C ARG A 177 -3.91 -10.89 5.96
N ILE A 178 -3.57 -9.66 5.58
CA ILE A 178 -3.13 -9.36 4.21
C ILE A 178 -1.86 -10.15 3.90
N PHE A 179 -0.86 -10.08 4.78
CA PHE A 179 0.41 -10.75 4.57
C PHE A 179 0.28 -12.28 4.50
N GLU A 180 -0.54 -12.89 5.36
CA GLU A 180 -0.86 -14.32 5.31
C GLU A 180 -1.42 -14.70 3.93
N ARG A 181 -2.39 -13.94 3.42
CA ARG A 181 -2.98 -14.18 2.11
C ARG A 181 -2.02 -13.91 0.95
N CYS A 182 -1.06 -13.02 1.13
CA CYS A 182 -0.04 -12.75 0.12
C CYS A 182 0.89 -13.94 -0.18
N HIS A 183 0.90 -14.98 0.66
CA HIS A 183 1.60 -16.24 0.37
C HIS A 183 0.98 -17.03 -0.78
N GLU A 184 -0.32 -16.87 -1.00
CA GLU A 184 -1.09 -17.59 -2.02
C GLU A 184 -1.41 -16.70 -3.22
N VAL A 185 -1.62 -15.40 -2.97
CA VAL A 185 -1.99 -14.42 -4.00
C VAL A 185 -1.07 -13.19 -3.90
N PRO A 186 -0.26 -12.87 -4.92
CA PRO A 186 0.80 -11.86 -4.85
C PRO A 186 0.29 -10.39 -4.88
N ARG A 187 -0.99 -10.17 -4.58
CA ARG A 187 -1.71 -8.90 -4.73
C ARG A 187 -2.48 -8.60 -3.47
N ASP A 188 -2.14 -7.51 -2.80
CA ASP A 188 -2.85 -7.00 -1.64
C ASP A 188 -4.07 -6.16 -2.02
N GLN A 189 -4.17 -5.74 -3.29
CA GLN A 189 -5.17 -4.78 -3.75
C GLN A 189 -6.59 -5.18 -3.35
N PHE A 190 -7.04 -6.36 -3.78
CA PHE A 190 -8.37 -6.90 -3.49
C PHE A 190 -8.43 -7.71 -2.18
N ILE A 191 -7.34 -7.79 -1.41
CA ILE A 191 -7.30 -8.44 -0.10
C ILE A 191 -7.55 -7.41 1.01
N LEU A 192 -6.99 -6.20 0.88
CA LEU A 192 -7.14 -5.13 1.87
C LEU A 192 -8.62 -4.81 2.19
N PRO A 193 -9.54 -4.64 1.20
CA PRO A 193 -10.95 -4.36 1.52
C PRO A 193 -11.63 -5.45 2.33
N TRP A 194 -11.32 -6.70 2.01
CA TRP A 194 -11.79 -7.85 2.77
C TRP A 194 -11.19 -7.86 4.19
N ALA A 195 -9.89 -7.58 4.34
CA ALA A 195 -9.21 -7.61 5.63
C ALA A 195 -9.71 -6.52 6.59
N ILE A 196 -9.91 -5.29 6.09
CA ILE A 196 -10.52 -4.16 6.84
C ILE A 196 -11.91 -4.56 7.33
N THR A 197 -12.74 -5.12 6.44
CA THR A 197 -14.10 -5.57 6.79
C THR A 197 -14.06 -6.69 7.82
N LYS A 198 -13.15 -7.65 7.67
CA LYS A 198 -13.06 -8.84 8.51
C LYS A 198 -12.55 -8.54 9.92
N GLU A 199 -11.68 -7.54 10.05
CA GLU A 199 -11.14 -7.06 11.33
C GLU A 199 -11.97 -5.93 11.94
N GLU A 200 -13.14 -5.64 11.36
CA GLU A 200 -14.11 -4.66 11.84
C GLU A 200 -13.51 -3.25 12.02
N MET A 201 -12.54 -2.90 11.17
CA MET A 201 -11.95 -1.56 11.19
C MET A 201 -12.98 -0.55 10.69
N THR A 202 -13.27 0.44 11.54
CA THR A 202 -14.36 1.40 11.40
C THR A 202 -13.89 2.70 10.74
N SER A 203 -14.85 3.51 10.27
CA SER A 203 -14.58 4.83 9.67
C SER A 203 -13.99 5.85 10.65
N SER A 204 -13.91 5.56 11.95
CA SER A 204 -13.16 6.36 12.91
C SER A 204 -11.67 6.02 12.95
N GLU A 205 -11.27 4.86 12.42
CA GLU A 205 -9.88 4.39 12.43
C GLU A 205 -9.14 4.70 11.12
N PHE A 206 -9.86 5.00 10.04
CA PHE A 206 -9.29 5.45 8.78
C PHE A 206 -9.97 6.71 8.25
N ALA A 207 -9.19 7.54 7.55
CA ALA A 207 -9.68 8.67 6.79
C ALA A 207 -9.53 8.40 5.29
N VAL A 208 -10.46 8.95 4.51
CA VAL A 208 -10.48 8.78 3.06
C VAL A 208 -10.29 10.13 2.39
N PHE A 209 -9.40 10.17 1.41
CA PHE A 209 -9.14 11.37 0.61
C PHE A 209 -9.18 11.03 -0.87
N SER A 210 -9.68 11.97 -1.67
CA SER A 210 -9.57 11.85 -3.12
C SER A 210 -8.14 12.11 -3.59
N GLU A 211 -7.81 11.71 -4.82
CA GLU A 211 -6.54 12.10 -5.45
C GLU A 211 -6.35 13.64 -5.44
N ASP A 212 -7.38 14.41 -5.79
CA ASP A 212 -7.36 15.88 -5.77
C ASP A 212 -7.11 16.46 -4.38
N ASP A 213 -7.71 15.87 -3.34
CA ASP A 213 -7.47 16.28 -1.96
C ASP A 213 -6.01 16.01 -1.55
N LEU A 214 -5.47 14.85 -1.91
CA LEU A 214 -4.08 14.49 -1.61
C LEU A 214 -3.10 15.37 -2.40
N GLU A 215 -3.42 15.75 -3.65
CA GLU A 215 -2.61 16.69 -4.43
C GLU A 215 -2.56 18.06 -3.74
N ARG A 216 -3.74 18.59 -3.38
CA ARG A 216 -3.86 19.89 -2.72
C ARG A 216 -3.16 19.91 -1.36
N LEU A 217 -3.44 18.91 -0.52
CA LEU A 217 -3.03 18.87 0.89
C LEU A 217 -1.62 18.33 1.12
N LEU A 218 -1.17 17.36 0.31
CA LEU A 218 0.12 16.67 0.48
C LEU A 218 1.04 16.80 -0.74
N GLY A 219 0.63 17.51 -1.80
CA GLY A 219 1.43 17.56 -3.03
C GLY A 219 1.57 16.19 -3.69
N TYR A 220 0.56 15.32 -3.53
CA TYR A 220 0.53 14.02 -4.21
C TYR A 220 0.60 14.21 -5.72
N THR A 221 1.60 13.59 -6.36
CA THR A 221 1.74 13.66 -7.81
C THR A 221 2.23 12.32 -8.36
N LYS A 222 1.49 11.78 -9.34
CA LYS A 222 1.95 10.65 -10.16
C LYS A 222 2.97 11.16 -11.18
N LEU A 223 4.21 10.72 -11.05
CA LEU A 223 5.22 10.84 -12.09
C LEU A 223 4.77 9.93 -13.24
N LEU A 224 4.10 10.53 -14.23
CA LEU A 224 3.85 9.89 -15.53
C LEU A 224 5.12 9.13 -15.91
N GLN A 225 4.98 7.82 -16.18
CA GLN A 225 6.09 6.96 -16.58
C GLN A 225 7.00 7.76 -17.50
N LEU A 226 8.19 8.12 -17.01
CA LEU A 226 9.34 8.27 -17.88
C LEU A 226 9.45 6.90 -18.52
N ARG A 227 8.72 6.70 -19.62
CA ARG A 227 9.04 5.69 -20.62
C ARG A 227 10.46 6.06 -20.98
N LEU A 228 11.39 5.42 -20.29
CA LEU A 228 12.73 5.23 -20.77
C LEU A 228 12.52 4.59 -22.14
N LYS A 229 12.50 5.43 -23.18
CA LYS A 229 13.12 5.08 -24.45
C LYS A 229 14.53 4.66 -24.05
N ARG A 230 14.68 3.37 -23.74
CA ARG A 230 15.97 2.71 -23.87
C ARG A 230 16.28 2.85 -25.36
N ASN A 231 17.24 3.71 -25.65
CA ASN A 231 17.93 3.75 -26.94
C ASN A 231 18.46 2.36 -27.27
#